data_AF-A0A958IFD1-F1
#
_entry.id   AF-A0A958IFD1-F1
#
_cell.length_a   1.000
_cell.length_b   1.000
_cell.length_c   1.000
_cell.angle_alpha   90.00
_cell.angle_beta   90.00
_cell.angle_gamma   90.00
#
_symmetry.space_group_name_H-M   'P 1'
#
loop_
_entity.id
_entity.type
_entity.pdbx_description
1 polymer ?
#
loop_
_entity_poly.entity_id
_entity_poly.type
_entity_poly.pdbx_seq_one_letter_code
_entity_poly.pdbx_strand_id
1 'polypeptide(L)'
;IALTAFRRTPKLGNCDPRSVFAAVIQASQLGLEPDTLGRSYLVPYGNECQFIPGWKGLVDLVNRAGNSTVWTGAVFEGDQFNYSLGDRPFIDHKPGDEFDQSKLTHVYAVGRVRNSDWPVIEVWTIARVEKHRDRYNKVGRNHYSYQNFEMYARKVVLLQVLKYMPASAEMSAAISLNDAAEVGKQHLTIDAAANNDWVPVEDDAVDEESTDSV
;
A
#
# COMPACT_ATOMS: atom_id res chain seq x y z
N ILE A 1 10.70 -5.32 18.44
CA ILE A 1 10.35 -5.38 17.00
C ILE A 1 10.79 -4.10 16.28
N ALA A 2 10.38 -2.91 16.75
CA ALA A 2 10.86 -1.63 16.17
C ALA A 2 12.40 -1.53 16.07
N LEU A 3 13.15 -1.98 17.09
CA LEU A 3 14.63 -1.98 17.06
C LEU A 3 15.22 -2.80 15.89
N THR A 4 14.55 -3.88 15.48
CA THR A 4 14.95 -4.69 14.31
C THR A 4 14.78 -3.90 13.01
N ALA A 5 13.72 -3.08 12.91
CA ALA A 5 13.52 -2.19 11.77
C ALA A 5 14.64 -1.13 11.67
N PHE A 6 15.07 -0.55 12.81
CA PHE A 6 16.20 0.39 12.85
C PHE A 6 17.52 -0.22 12.42
N ARG A 7 17.77 -1.50 12.78
CA ARG A 7 18.96 -2.22 12.31
C ARG A 7 18.96 -2.44 10.79
N ARG A 8 17.79 -2.74 10.22
CA ARG A 8 17.61 -2.95 8.78
C ARG A 8 17.67 -1.64 7.99
N THR A 9 17.18 -0.56 8.57
CA THR A 9 17.11 0.76 7.94
C THR A 9 17.72 1.81 8.87
N PRO A 10 19.06 1.95 8.89
CA PRO A 10 19.76 2.86 9.80
C PRO A 10 19.30 4.32 9.70
N LYS A 11 18.82 4.74 8.53
CA LYS A 11 18.26 6.08 8.29
C LYS A 11 17.07 6.43 9.19
N LEU A 12 16.36 5.44 9.73
CA LEU A 12 15.31 5.66 10.72
C LEU A 12 15.84 6.34 12.01
N GLY A 13 17.13 6.17 12.32
CA GLY A 13 17.80 6.86 13.43
C GLY A 13 17.93 8.37 13.24
N ASN A 14 17.76 8.87 12.02
CA ASN A 14 17.83 10.29 11.70
C ASN A 14 16.43 10.94 11.58
N CYS A 15 15.36 10.16 11.72
CA CYS A 15 14.00 10.67 11.70
C CYS A 15 13.67 11.38 13.02
N ASP A 16 12.73 12.33 13.00
CA ASP A 16 12.14 12.92 14.21
C ASP A 16 11.56 11.78 15.07
N PRO A 17 12.04 11.60 16.32
CA PRO A 17 11.53 10.59 17.22
C PRO A 17 9.99 10.61 17.35
N ARG A 18 9.35 11.78 17.27
CA ARG A 18 7.88 11.92 17.34
C ARG A 18 7.18 11.17 16.22
N SER A 19 7.67 11.32 14.98
CA SER A 19 7.15 10.61 13.81
C SER A 19 7.36 9.09 13.92
N VAL A 20 8.47 8.65 14.52
CA VAL A 20 8.74 7.23 14.79
C VAL A 20 7.70 6.67 15.77
N PHE A 21 7.44 7.38 16.87
CA PHE A 21 6.42 6.97 17.83
C PHE A 21 5.02 6.93 17.20
N ALA A 22 4.66 7.95 16.42
CA ALA A 22 3.37 8.00 15.72
C ALA A 22 3.20 6.82 14.74
N ALA A 23 4.25 6.47 13.98
CA ALA A 23 4.24 5.33 13.07
C ALA A 23 4.13 3.97 13.81
N VAL A 24 4.71 3.86 15.01
CA VAL A 24 4.58 2.66 15.85
C VAL A 24 3.18 2.55 16.47
N ILE A 25 2.56 3.67 16.87
CA ILE A 25 1.18 3.70 17.37
C ILE A 25 0.20 3.21 16.29
N GLN A 26 0.35 3.68 15.04
CA GLN A 26 -0.42 3.20 13.89
C GLN A 26 -0.31 1.71 13.67
N ALA A 27 0.93 1.21 13.66
CA ALA A 27 1.21 -0.22 13.51
C ALA A 27 0.45 -1.04 14.56
N SER A 28 0.42 -0.54 15.81
CA SER A 28 -0.30 -1.17 16.91
C SER A 28 -1.82 -1.12 16.75
N GLN A 29 -2.38 0.02 16.33
CA GLN A 29 -3.83 0.18 16.15
C GLN A 29 -4.36 -0.74 15.04
N LEU A 30 -3.59 -0.94 13.98
CA LEU A 30 -3.93 -1.88 12.91
C LEU A 30 -3.59 -3.34 13.25
N GLY A 31 -2.92 -3.60 14.38
CA GLY A 31 -2.41 -4.92 14.72
C GLY A 31 -1.50 -5.48 13.62
N LEU A 32 -0.72 -4.61 12.99
CA LEU A 32 0.24 -4.91 11.93
C LEU A 32 1.64 -4.59 12.41
N GLU A 33 2.40 -5.62 12.75
CA GLU A 33 3.76 -5.47 13.24
C GLU A 33 4.73 -5.17 12.08
N PRO A 34 5.68 -4.21 12.24
CA PRO A 34 6.75 -4.01 11.27
C PRO A 34 7.69 -5.22 11.29
N ASP A 35 7.63 -6.04 10.26
CA ASP A 35 8.29 -7.34 10.26
C ASP A 35 9.14 -7.59 8.99
N THR A 36 9.70 -8.79 8.92
CA THR A 36 10.39 -9.32 7.74
C THR A 36 9.46 -10.10 6.83
N LEU A 37 8.26 -10.47 7.30
CA LEU A 37 7.29 -11.22 6.51
C LEU A 37 6.59 -10.33 5.47
N GLY A 38 6.67 -9.01 5.61
CA GLY A 38 6.15 -8.03 4.68
C GLY A 38 4.72 -7.60 5.00
N ARG A 39 4.33 -7.66 6.28
CA ARG A 39 3.01 -7.21 6.75
C ARG A 39 2.92 -5.69 6.84
N SER A 40 4.00 -5.04 7.28
CA SER A 40 4.12 -3.59 7.31
C SER A 40 5.57 -3.15 7.36
N TYR A 41 5.82 -1.87 7.09
CA TYR A 41 7.15 -1.29 7.00
C TYR A 41 7.19 0.08 7.69
N LEU A 42 8.33 0.38 8.32
CA LEU A 42 8.71 1.74 8.72
C LEU A 42 9.68 2.27 7.67
N VAL A 43 9.33 3.39 7.04
CA VAL A 43 10.09 3.95 5.92
C VAL A 43 10.46 5.40 6.23
N PRO A 44 11.75 5.76 6.15
CA PRO A 44 12.16 7.15 6.29
C PRO A 44 11.79 7.94 5.04
N TYR A 45 11.13 9.08 5.22
CA TYR A 45 10.84 10.05 4.18
C TYR A 45 11.35 11.42 4.62
N GLY A 46 12.48 11.86 4.05
CA GLY A 46 13.20 13.03 4.57
C GLY A 46 13.67 12.80 6.00
N ASN A 47 13.23 13.67 6.92
CA ASN A 47 13.45 13.58 8.37
C ASN A 47 12.25 12.97 9.12
N GLU A 48 11.22 12.45 8.43
CA GLU A 48 10.05 11.82 9.07
C GLU A 48 10.07 10.30 8.88
N CYS A 49 9.48 9.57 9.83
CA CYS A 49 9.22 8.14 9.75
C CYS A 49 7.76 7.91 9.36
N GLN A 50 7.54 7.12 8.32
CA GLN A 50 6.22 6.76 7.80
C GLN A 50 5.90 5.29 8.05
N PHE A 51 4.67 5.01 8.44
CA PHE A 51 4.14 3.64 8.53
C PHE A 51 3.45 3.27 7.23
N ILE A 52 3.92 2.20 6.58
CA ILE A 52 3.36 1.74 5.31
C ILE A 52 2.88 0.30 5.46
N PRO A 53 1.56 0.04 5.34
CA PRO A 53 1.04 -1.32 5.25
C PRO A 53 1.62 -2.05 4.04
N GLY A 54 2.05 -3.30 4.28
CA GLY A 54 2.43 -4.23 3.23
C GLY A 54 1.20 -4.96 2.69
N TRP A 55 1.28 -5.48 1.47
CA TRP A 55 0.16 -6.18 0.85
C TRP A 55 -0.31 -7.40 1.67
N LYS A 56 0.63 -8.12 2.33
CA LYS A 56 0.27 -9.24 3.22
C LYS A 56 -0.48 -8.77 4.46
N GLY A 57 -0.15 -7.59 4.99
CA GLY A 57 -0.86 -7.00 6.11
C GLY A 57 -2.28 -6.61 5.70
N LEU A 58 -2.45 -6.02 4.51
CA LEU A 58 -3.77 -5.71 3.96
C LEU A 58 -4.62 -6.97 3.74
N VAL A 59 -4.03 -8.05 3.20
CA VAL A 59 -4.72 -9.35 3.06
C VAL A 59 -5.12 -9.91 4.44
N ASP A 60 -4.25 -9.82 5.44
CA ASP A 60 -4.53 -10.27 6.80
C ASP A 60 -5.68 -9.47 7.44
N LEU A 61 -5.69 -8.14 7.28
CA LEU A 61 -6.79 -7.28 7.75
C LEU A 61 -8.14 -7.69 7.16
N VAL A 62 -8.19 -7.96 5.86
CA VAL A 62 -9.42 -8.42 5.19
C VAL A 62 -9.88 -9.76 5.74
N ASN A 63 -8.96 -10.71 5.90
CA ASN A 63 -9.29 -12.05 6.36
C ASN A 63 -9.77 -12.06 7.82
N ARG A 64 -9.24 -11.18 8.68
CA ARG A 64 -9.71 -11.01 10.07
C ARG A 64 -11.17 -10.57 10.16
N ALA A 65 -11.66 -9.79 9.19
CA ALA A 65 -13.06 -9.37 9.14
C ALA A 65 -14.02 -10.54 8.87
N GLY A 66 -13.54 -11.69 8.38
CA GLY A 66 -14.27 -12.95 8.26
C GLY A 66 -15.39 -13.00 7.21
N ASN A 67 -15.79 -11.86 6.65
CA ASN A 67 -16.85 -11.75 5.64
C ASN A 67 -16.32 -11.59 4.20
N SER A 68 -15.00 -11.52 4.05
CA SER A 68 -14.35 -11.30 2.77
C SER A 68 -13.01 -12.03 2.69
N THR A 69 -12.57 -12.37 1.48
CA THR A 69 -11.23 -12.87 1.20
C THR A 69 -10.63 -12.11 0.03
N VAL A 70 -9.32 -11.87 0.08
CA VAL A 70 -8.57 -11.27 -1.02
C VAL A 70 -7.28 -12.03 -1.26
N TRP A 71 -6.86 -12.09 -2.52
CA TRP A 71 -5.52 -12.55 -2.88
C TRP A 71 -5.06 -11.86 -4.15
N THR A 72 -3.76 -12.00 -4.43
CA THR A 72 -3.12 -11.44 -5.61
C THR A 72 -2.36 -12.53 -6.34
N GLY A 73 -2.25 -12.39 -7.65
CA GLY A 73 -1.41 -13.22 -8.50
C GLY A 73 -0.49 -12.39 -9.37
N ALA A 74 0.63 -13.00 -9.73
CA ALA A 74 1.57 -12.49 -10.71
C ALA A 74 1.59 -13.47 -11.88
N VAL A 75 1.60 -12.93 -13.10
CA VAL A 75 1.57 -13.69 -14.35
C VAL A 75 2.87 -13.43 -15.08
N PHE A 76 3.57 -14.50 -15.44
CA PHE A 76 4.85 -14.47 -16.12
C PHE A 76 4.71 -14.91 -17.58
N GLU A 77 5.73 -14.64 -18.39
CA GLU A 77 5.82 -15.19 -19.74
C GLU A 77 5.78 -16.73 -19.69
N GLY A 78 4.90 -17.32 -20.49
CA GLY A 78 4.69 -18.77 -20.54
C GLY A 78 3.52 -19.29 -19.71
N ASP A 79 2.95 -18.46 -18.81
CA ASP A 79 1.75 -18.82 -18.06
C ASP A 79 0.52 -18.94 -18.98
N GLN A 80 -0.39 -19.87 -18.67
CA GLN A 80 -1.72 -19.87 -19.29
C GLN A 80 -2.59 -18.90 -18.51
N PHE A 81 -2.91 -17.76 -19.12
CA PHE A 81 -3.66 -16.69 -18.49
C PHE A 81 -4.80 -16.17 -19.37
N ASN A 82 -6.03 -16.29 -18.87
CA ASN A 82 -7.24 -15.77 -19.49
C ASN A 82 -8.12 -15.08 -18.44
N TYR A 83 -8.78 -13.99 -18.80
CA TYR A 83 -9.61 -13.24 -17.87
C TYR A 83 -10.71 -12.45 -18.58
N SER A 84 -11.75 -12.11 -17.82
CA SER A 84 -12.80 -11.16 -18.21
C SER A 84 -13.14 -10.27 -17.02
N LEU A 85 -13.39 -8.99 -17.28
CA LEU A 85 -13.75 -7.99 -16.27
C LEU A 85 -15.20 -7.49 -16.43
N GLY A 86 -15.98 -8.06 -17.37
CA GLY A 86 -17.37 -7.68 -17.60
C GLY A 86 -18.32 -8.17 -16.51
N ASP A 87 -19.62 -8.22 -16.81
CA ASP A 87 -20.71 -8.64 -15.88
C ASP A 87 -20.47 -10.01 -15.19
N ARG A 88 -19.74 -10.91 -15.85
CA ARG A 88 -19.34 -12.22 -15.30
C ARG A 88 -17.82 -12.30 -15.26
N PRO A 89 -17.19 -11.64 -14.27
CA PRO A 89 -15.75 -11.54 -14.23
C PRO A 89 -15.14 -12.87 -13.82
N PHE A 90 -14.02 -13.22 -14.44
CA PHE A 90 -13.25 -14.42 -14.09
C PHE A 90 -11.76 -14.22 -14.33
N ILE A 91 -10.97 -15.03 -13.63
CA ILE A 91 -9.56 -15.27 -13.91
C ILE A 91 -9.36 -16.77 -13.99
N ASP A 92 -8.78 -17.22 -15.09
CA ASP A 92 -8.21 -18.56 -15.26
C ASP A 92 -6.69 -18.39 -15.42
N HIS A 93 -5.97 -18.77 -14.37
CA HIS A 93 -4.51 -18.65 -14.31
C HIS A 93 -3.89 -19.98 -13.92
N LYS A 94 -3.05 -20.52 -14.80
CA LYS A 94 -2.22 -21.70 -14.52
C LYS A 94 -0.75 -21.29 -14.63
N PRO A 95 -0.07 -21.11 -13.48
CA PRO A 95 1.34 -20.75 -13.45
C PRO A 95 2.20 -21.86 -14.09
N GLY A 96 3.21 -21.45 -14.84
CA GLY A 96 4.35 -22.28 -15.19
C GLY A 96 5.42 -22.24 -14.09
N ASP A 97 6.65 -22.58 -14.48
CA ASP A 97 7.82 -22.60 -13.59
C ASP A 97 8.63 -21.29 -13.63
N GLU A 98 8.17 -20.27 -14.37
CA GLU A 98 8.86 -18.98 -14.49
C GLU A 98 8.62 -18.09 -13.25
N PHE A 99 9.68 -17.46 -12.76
CA PHE A 99 9.64 -16.59 -11.58
C PHE A 99 10.55 -15.35 -11.71
N ASP A 100 11.20 -15.15 -12.86
CA ASP A 100 11.98 -13.96 -13.15
C ASP A 100 11.08 -12.73 -13.28
N GLN A 101 11.33 -11.75 -12.41
CA GLN A 101 10.60 -10.49 -12.34
C GLN A 101 10.61 -9.71 -13.67
N SER A 102 11.65 -9.85 -14.49
CA SER A 102 11.74 -9.20 -15.80
C SER A 102 10.75 -9.75 -16.82
N LYS A 103 10.22 -10.96 -16.58
CA LYS A 103 9.23 -11.63 -17.43
C LYS A 103 7.81 -11.51 -16.90
N LEU A 104 7.55 -10.64 -15.94
CA LEU A 104 6.19 -10.33 -15.51
C LEU A 104 5.42 -9.67 -16.66
N THR A 105 4.26 -10.21 -16.98
CA THR A 105 3.37 -9.67 -18.03
C THR A 105 2.17 -8.95 -17.42
N HIS A 106 1.56 -9.55 -16.40
CA HIS A 106 0.38 -9.03 -15.72
C HIS A 106 0.47 -9.27 -14.21
N VAL A 107 -0.28 -8.48 -13.47
CA VAL A 107 -0.62 -8.75 -12.07
C VAL A 107 -2.11 -8.60 -11.89
N TYR A 108 -2.65 -9.34 -10.93
CA TYR A 108 -4.06 -9.25 -10.62
C TYR A 108 -4.34 -9.35 -9.13
N ALA A 109 -5.50 -8.86 -8.74
CA ALA A 109 -6.09 -9.08 -7.44
C ALA A 109 -7.53 -9.56 -7.59
N VAL A 110 -7.97 -10.39 -6.65
CA VAL A 110 -9.35 -10.86 -6.57
C VAL A 110 -9.85 -10.67 -5.15
N GLY A 111 -11.01 -10.06 -5.01
CA GLY A 111 -11.75 -9.93 -3.76
C GLY A 111 -13.08 -10.68 -3.85
N ARG A 112 -13.39 -11.47 -2.82
CA ARG A 112 -14.66 -12.18 -2.68
C ARG A 112 -15.32 -11.76 -1.38
N VAL A 113 -16.52 -11.22 -1.50
CA VAL A 113 -17.40 -10.92 -0.37
C VAL A 113 -18.38 -12.09 -0.20
N ARG A 114 -18.63 -12.49 1.04
CA ARG A 114 -19.63 -13.52 1.33
C ARG A 114 -20.99 -13.10 0.77
N ASN A 115 -21.68 -14.03 0.12
CA ASN A 115 -22.99 -13.81 -0.52
C ASN A 115 -22.98 -12.82 -1.70
N SER A 116 -21.80 -12.48 -2.26
CA SER A 116 -21.73 -11.80 -3.55
C SER A 116 -21.80 -12.80 -4.69
N ASP A 117 -22.57 -12.49 -5.73
CA ASP A 117 -22.68 -13.32 -6.94
C ASP A 117 -21.34 -13.38 -7.69
N TRP A 118 -20.62 -12.25 -7.73
CA TRP A 118 -19.38 -12.10 -8.49
C TRP A 118 -18.24 -11.55 -7.63
N PRO A 119 -16.98 -11.94 -7.92
CA PRO A 119 -15.81 -11.34 -7.31
C PRO A 119 -15.53 -9.94 -7.88
N VAL A 120 -14.87 -9.10 -7.08
CA VAL A 120 -14.20 -7.90 -7.58
C VAL A 120 -12.82 -8.32 -8.11
N ILE A 121 -12.55 -8.04 -9.38
CA ILE A 121 -11.29 -8.43 -10.03
C ILE A 121 -10.64 -7.20 -10.66
N GLU A 122 -9.35 -7.04 -10.42
CA GLU A 122 -8.51 -6.06 -11.09
C GLU A 122 -7.31 -6.77 -11.74
N VAL A 123 -7.08 -6.50 -13.02
CA VAL A 123 -5.95 -7.05 -13.80
C VAL A 123 -5.23 -5.88 -14.46
N TRP A 124 -3.94 -5.76 -14.21
CA TRP A 124 -3.11 -4.71 -14.80
C TRP A 124 -1.93 -5.34 -15.53
N THR A 125 -1.63 -4.80 -16.73
CA THR A 125 -0.37 -5.08 -17.41
C THR A 125 0.79 -4.46 -16.63
N ILE A 126 1.98 -5.03 -16.73
CA ILE A 126 3.16 -4.44 -16.10
C ILE A 126 3.42 -3.01 -16.59
N ALA A 127 3.21 -2.73 -17.88
CA ALA A 127 3.32 -1.37 -18.41
C ALA A 127 2.38 -0.37 -17.71
N ARG A 128 1.16 -0.79 -17.32
CA ARG A 128 0.24 0.05 -16.55
C ARG A 128 0.75 0.30 -15.14
N VAL A 129 1.31 -0.72 -14.49
CA VAL A 129 1.91 -0.62 -13.16
C VAL A 129 3.12 0.33 -13.17
N GLU A 130 3.98 0.24 -14.18
CA GLU A 130 5.14 1.13 -14.34
C GLU A 130 4.71 2.59 -14.55
N LYS A 131 3.72 2.84 -15.40
CA LYS A 131 3.14 4.19 -15.56
C LYS A 131 2.56 4.74 -14.26
N HIS A 132 1.92 3.88 -13.46
CA HIS A 132 1.43 4.26 -12.15
C HIS A 132 2.59 4.60 -11.21
N ARG A 133 3.62 3.73 -11.11
CA ARG A 133 4.85 4.04 -10.37
C ARG A 133 5.42 5.37 -10.77
N ASP A 134 5.70 5.60 -12.04
CA ASP A 134 6.42 6.79 -12.50
C ASP A 134 5.61 8.07 -12.26
N ARG A 135 4.28 7.98 -12.25
CA ARG A 135 3.38 9.11 -11.90
C ARG A 135 3.43 9.47 -10.42
N TYR A 136 3.45 8.49 -9.53
CA TYR A 136 3.34 8.70 -8.07
C TYR A 136 4.71 8.63 -7.35
N ASN A 137 5.78 8.23 -8.03
CA ASN A 137 7.10 8.10 -7.44
C ASN A 137 7.76 9.47 -7.20
N LYS A 138 7.74 9.92 -5.94
CA LYS A 138 8.39 11.16 -5.48
C LYS A 138 9.85 10.99 -5.06
N VAL A 139 10.33 9.76 -4.90
CA VAL A 139 11.70 9.46 -4.38
C VAL A 139 12.67 9.01 -5.47
N GLY A 140 12.25 9.06 -6.74
CA GLY A 140 13.04 8.68 -7.90
C GLY A 140 13.55 7.24 -7.82
N ARG A 141 14.82 7.01 -8.16
CA ARG A 141 15.42 5.66 -8.18
C ARG A 141 15.49 4.97 -6.81
N ASN A 142 15.28 5.69 -5.72
CA ASN A 142 15.25 5.11 -4.38
C ASN A 142 13.92 4.42 -4.05
N HIS A 143 12.93 4.47 -4.96
CA HIS A 143 11.64 3.84 -4.75
C HIS A 143 11.78 2.32 -4.61
N TYR A 144 11.12 1.74 -3.61
CA TYR A 144 11.28 0.32 -3.26
C TYR A 144 10.86 -0.63 -4.39
N SER A 145 10.00 -0.17 -5.29
CA SER A 145 9.58 -0.92 -6.48
C SER A 145 10.75 -1.30 -7.39
N TYR A 146 11.87 -0.58 -7.39
CA TYR A 146 13.02 -0.94 -8.22
C TYR A 146 13.78 -2.16 -7.68
N GLN A 147 13.62 -2.48 -6.39
CA GLN A 147 14.22 -3.65 -5.76
C GLN A 147 13.20 -4.79 -5.56
N ASN A 148 11.92 -4.45 -5.44
CA ASN A 148 10.83 -5.40 -5.13
C ASN A 148 9.62 -5.13 -6.04
N PHE A 149 9.82 -5.19 -7.35
CA PHE A 149 8.80 -4.76 -8.32
C PHE A 149 7.52 -5.60 -8.27
N GLU A 150 7.63 -6.92 -8.17
CA GLU A 150 6.47 -7.83 -8.08
C GLU A 150 5.60 -7.50 -6.85
N MET A 151 6.23 -7.31 -5.68
CA MET A 151 5.49 -6.96 -4.46
C MET A 151 4.79 -5.60 -4.59
N TYR A 152 5.46 -4.62 -5.23
CA TYR A 152 4.84 -3.34 -5.55
C TYR A 152 3.65 -3.52 -6.49
N ALA A 153 3.83 -4.24 -7.60
CA ALA A 153 2.79 -4.47 -8.61
C ALA A 153 1.56 -5.16 -8.01
N ARG A 154 1.76 -6.21 -7.20
CA ARG A 154 0.68 -6.91 -6.50
C ARG A 154 -0.04 -6.02 -5.48
N LYS A 155 0.68 -5.13 -4.79
CA LYS A 155 0.08 -4.16 -3.87
C LYS A 155 -0.84 -3.18 -4.60
N VAL A 156 -0.40 -2.64 -5.75
CA VAL A 156 -1.16 -1.66 -6.53
C VAL A 156 -2.53 -2.19 -6.95
N VAL A 157 -2.59 -3.41 -7.50
CA VAL A 157 -3.86 -4.03 -7.90
C VAL A 157 -4.72 -4.44 -6.71
N LEU A 158 -4.10 -4.87 -5.60
CA LEU A 158 -4.82 -5.17 -4.36
C LEU A 158 -5.56 -3.93 -3.85
N LEU A 159 -4.90 -2.78 -3.80
CA LEU A 159 -5.52 -1.52 -3.37
C LEU A 159 -6.72 -1.14 -4.24
N GLN A 160 -6.71 -1.44 -5.53
CA GLN A 160 -7.87 -1.19 -6.40
C GLN A 160 -9.06 -2.08 -6.02
N VAL A 161 -8.83 -3.37 -5.75
CA VAL A 161 -9.88 -4.27 -5.27
C VAL A 161 -10.44 -3.83 -3.93
N LEU A 162 -9.58 -3.44 -2.99
CA LEU A 162 -9.98 -3.05 -1.63
C LEU A 162 -10.95 -1.85 -1.60
N LYS A 163 -10.94 -0.97 -2.60
CA LYS A 163 -11.89 0.15 -2.72
C LYS A 163 -13.35 -0.30 -2.85
N TYR A 164 -13.59 -1.53 -3.28
CA TYR A 164 -14.93 -2.10 -3.45
C TYR A 164 -15.28 -3.13 -2.37
N MET A 165 -14.33 -3.46 -1.49
CA MET A 165 -14.54 -4.43 -0.43
C MET A 165 -15.23 -3.77 0.77
N PRO A 166 -16.05 -4.51 1.54
CA PRO A 166 -16.56 -4.02 2.81
C PRO A 166 -15.39 -3.74 3.74
N ALA A 167 -15.13 -2.46 4.01
CA ALA A 167 -14.00 -2.04 4.82
C ALA A 167 -14.41 -2.00 6.29
N SER A 168 -13.65 -2.72 7.14
CA SER A 168 -13.65 -2.42 8.57
C SER A 168 -13.01 -1.04 8.81
N ALA A 169 -13.15 -0.49 10.00
CA ALA A 169 -12.51 0.78 10.36
C ALA A 169 -10.98 0.69 10.19
N GLU A 170 -10.37 -0.44 10.56
CA GLU A 170 -8.94 -0.70 10.41
C GLU A 170 -8.53 -0.78 8.94
N MET A 171 -9.34 -1.39 8.07
CA MET A 171 -9.05 -1.45 6.64
C MET A 171 -9.10 -0.05 6.01
N SER A 172 -10.11 0.74 6.36
CA SER A 172 -10.26 2.12 5.87
C SER A 172 -9.08 2.98 6.30
N ALA A 173 -8.63 2.85 7.55
CA ALA A 173 -7.44 3.51 8.05
C ALA A 173 -6.17 3.05 7.32
N ALA A 174 -5.97 1.73 7.12
CA ALA A 174 -4.80 1.22 6.41
C ALA A 174 -4.72 1.70 4.95
N ILE A 175 -5.85 1.81 4.25
CA ILE A 175 -5.90 2.37 2.89
C ILE A 175 -5.53 3.86 2.91
N SER A 176 -6.13 4.63 3.82
CA SER A 176 -5.86 6.08 3.95
C SER A 176 -4.39 6.36 4.28
N LEU A 177 -3.80 5.57 5.19
CA LEU A 177 -2.38 5.67 5.54
C LEU A 177 -1.47 5.32 4.36
N ASN A 178 -1.84 4.33 3.56
CA ASN A 178 -1.10 4.01 2.34
C ASN A 178 -1.13 5.18 1.35
N ASP A 179 -2.32 5.72 1.08
CA ASP A 179 -2.51 6.78 0.09
C ASP A 179 -1.75 8.05 0.52
N ALA A 180 -1.80 8.40 1.81
CA ALA A 180 -1.01 9.50 2.37
C ALA A 180 0.51 9.26 2.22
N ALA A 181 0.99 8.04 2.44
CA ALA A 181 2.39 7.68 2.26
C ALA A 181 2.84 7.75 0.78
N GLU A 182 1.99 7.36 -0.17
CA GLU A 182 2.29 7.48 -1.62
C GLU A 182 2.45 8.95 -2.05
N VAL A 183 1.65 9.85 -1.47
CA VAL A 183 1.76 11.29 -1.74
C VAL A 183 2.86 11.94 -0.87
N GLY A 184 3.51 11.20 0.02
CA GLY A 184 4.55 11.72 0.92
C GLY A 184 4.02 12.70 1.97
N LYS A 185 2.70 12.72 2.21
CA LYS A 185 1.98 13.64 3.10
C LYS A 185 1.39 12.90 4.30
N GLN A 186 2.18 12.05 4.96
CA GLN A 186 1.68 11.38 6.17
C GLN A 186 1.69 12.33 7.39
N HIS A 187 2.55 13.38 7.39
CA HIS A 187 2.77 14.39 8.45
C HIS A 187 2.20 14.00 9.81
N LEU A 188 2.82 12.98 10.40
CA LEU A 188 2.27 12.25 11.53
C LEU A 188 2.60 12.96 12.85
N THR A 189 1.59 13.57 13.47
CA THR A 189 1.70 14.04 14.86
C THR A 189 1.31 12.92 15.83
N ILE A 190 1.86 12.97 17.05
CA ILE A 190 1.53 11.98 18.11
C ILE A 190 0.05 12.07 18.48
N ASP A 191 -0.52 13.27 18.52
CA ASP A 191 -1.91 13.50 18.89
C ASP A 191 -2.88 12.97 17.81
N ALA A 192 -2.59 13.19 16.52
CA ALA A 192 -3.36 12.61 15.42
C ALA A 192 -3.32 11.07 15.48
N ALA A 193 -2.15 10.51 15.77
CA ALA A 193 -1.99 9.07 15.90
C ALA A 193 -2.74 8.49 17.10
N ALA A 194 -2.81 9.20 18.22
CA ALA A 194 -3.53 8.75 19.41
C ALA A 194 -5.07 8.82 19.24
N ASN A 195 -5.56 9.82 18.50
CA ASN A 195 -7.00 10.08 18.35
C ASN A 195 -7.64 9.40 17.12
N ASN A 196 -6.86 8.67 16.31
CA ASN A 196 -7.33 8.01 15.09
C ASN A 196 -7.77 9.00 13.99
N ASP A 197 -7.27 10.24 14.04
CA ASP A 197 -7.52 11.29 13.06
C ASP A 197 -6.44 11.22 11.96
N TRP A 198 -6.70 10.41 10.93
CA TRP A 198 -5.77 10.18 9.82
C TRP A 198 -6.01 11.08 8.61
N VAL A 199 -6.52 12.29 8.84
CA VAL A 199 -6.76 13.23 7.75
C VAL A 199 -5.41 13.82 7.35
N PRO A 200 -4.93 13.61 6.11
CA PRO A 200 -3.79 14.36 5.62
C PRO A 200 -4.16 15.85 5.72
N VAL A 201 -3.33 16.63 6.39
CA VAL A 201 -3.52 18.09 6.47
C VAL A 201 -3.63 18.61 5.02
N GLU A 202 -4.82 19.06 4.63
CA GLU A 202 -4.95 19.93 3.48
C GLU A 202 -4.16 21.18 3.84
N ASP A 203 -3.12 21.49 3.07
CA ASP A 203 -2.46 22.77 3.20
C ASP A 203 -3.55 23.81 2.93
N ASP A 204 -4.02 24.47 3.99
CA ASP A 204 -4.73 25.73 3.84
C ASP A 204 -3.90 26.61 2.92
N ALA A 205 -4.63 27.30 2.06
CA ALA A 205 -4.14 28.15 0.99
C ALA A 205 -2.83 28.85 1.37
N VAL A 206 -1.92 28.89 0.39
CA VAL A 206 -0.87 29.90 0.32
C VAL A 206 -1.49 31.23 0.76
N ASP A 207 -1.13 31.69 1.96
CA ASP A 207 -1.34 33.06 2.36
C ASP A 207 -0.58 33.90 1.33
N GLU A 208 -1.29 34.38 0.30
CA GLU A 208 -0.90 35.58 -0.41
C GLU A 208 -0.91 36.69 0.64
N GLU A 209 0.23 36.84 1.31
CA GLU A 209 0.55 38.02 2.10
C GLU A 209 0.35 39.22 1.18
N SER A 210 -0.72 39.94 1.49
CA SER A 210 -1.06 41.30 1.08
C SER A 210 0.16 42.10 0.61
N THR A 211 0.29 42.27 -0.70
CA THR A 211 0.90 43.47 -1.25
C THR A 211 -0.07 44.62 -1.04
N ASP A 212 0.08 45.34 0.08
CA ASP A 212 -0.25 46.76 0.07
C ASP A 212 0.52 47.59 1.11
N SER A 213 1.04 48.73 0.62
CA SER A 213 1.72 49.87 1.28
C SER A 213 3.17 49.65 1.76
N VAL A 214 4.20 50.40 1.32
CA VAL A 214 4.33 51.83 0.96
C VAL A 214 5.38 52.03 -0.14
#